data_AF-A0A3S8U7U2-F1
#
_entry.id   AF-A0A3S8U7U2-F1
#
_cell.length_a   1.000
_cell.length_b   1.000
_cell.length_c   1.000
_cell.angle_alpha   90.00
_cell.angle_beta   90.00
_cell.angle_gamma   90.00
#
_symmetry.space_group_name_H-M   'P 1'
#
loop_
_entity.id
_entity.type
_entity.pdbx_description
1 polymer ?
#
loop_
_entity_poly.entity_id
_entity_poly.type
_entity_poly.pdbx_seq_one_letter_code
_entity_poly.pdbx_strand_id
1 'polypeptide(L)'
;MRVKSETPDMLVIEDRPILVAILLSAFILIDATVVLALASQGNWAGVAMLGLALPLLVGALVLFVRRTLIFLHRPQGQVTIRVASLIGQTETSLPLANVTGAEVQKSRSSKGGSTYRPALRLAGGGARELVSVYSSGSGADRVAAAINRWLGA
;
A
#
# COMPACT_ATOMS: atom_id res chain seq x y z
N MET A 1 -2.06 6.23 3.92
CA MET A 1 -0.91 6.36 4.83
C MET A 1 -1.22 7.23 6.02
N ARG A 2 -0.85 6.80 7.22
CA ARG A 2 -1.00 7.53 8.49
C ARG A 2 0.21 7.27 9.39
N VAL A 3 0.61 8.27 10.18
CA VAL A 3 1.58 8.10 11.27
C VAL A 3 0.83 7.44 12.43
N LYS A 4 1.30 6.28 12.89
CA LYS A 4 0.67 5.50 13.96
C LYS A 4 1.22 5.87 15.32
N SER A 5 2.52 6.12 15.41
CA SER A 5 3.20 6.51 16.64
C SER A 5 4.45 7.30 16.28
N GLU A 6 4.68 8.39 17.00
CA GLU A 6 5.85 9.25 16.87
C GLU A 6 6.41 9.46 18.28
N THR A 7 7.52 8.81 18.58
CA THR A 7 8.31 9.02 19.79
C THR A 7 9.74 9.40 19.39
N PRO A 8 10.54 10.00 20.29
CA PRO A 8 11.93 10.33 19.98
C PRO A 8 12.73 9.11 19.48
N ASP A 9 12.44 7.92 20.01
CA ASP A 9 13.17 6.68 19.71
C ASP A 9 12.60 5.89 18.53
N MET A 10 11.31 6.06 18.23
CA MET A 10 10.60 5.26 17.23
C MET A 10 9.55 6.06 16.46
N LEU A 11 9.62 5.99 15.13
CA LEU A 11 8.55 6.44 14.24
C LEU A 11 7.92 5.24 13.53
N VAL A 12 6.60 5.10 13.68
CA VAL A 12 5.83 4.03 13.03
C VAL A 12 4.84 4.64 12.05
N ILE A 13 4.98 4.28 10.78
CA ILE A 13 4.08 4.68 9.71
C ILE A 13 3.34 3.45 9.21
N GLU A 14 2.05 3.61 8.99
CA GLU A 14 1.18 2.53 8.54
C GLU A 14 0.38 2.95 7.31
N ASP A 15 0.35 2.06 6.32
CA ASP A 15 -0.53 2.14 5.18
C ASP A 15 -1.43 0.92 5.10
N ARG A 16 -2.76 1.15 5.11
CA ARG A 16 -3.77 0.12 4.95
C ARG A 16 -4.85 0.59 3.97
N PRO A 17 -5.06 -0.10 2.85
CA PRO A 17 -6.09 0.26 1.87
C PRO A 17 -7.48 -0.26 2.30
N ILE A 18 -7.96 0.13 3.48
CA ILE A 18 -9.21 -0.40 4.09
C ILE A 18 -10.41 -0.14 3.18
N LEU A 19 -10.52 1.06 2.60
CA LEU A 19 -11.64 1.40 1.72
C LEU A 19 -11.67 0.51 0.47
N VAL A 20 -10.52 0.30 -0.16
CA VAL A 20 -10.40 -0.57 -1.35
C VAL A 20 -10.75 -2.01 -0.99
N ALA A 21 -10.29 -2.50 0.17
CA ALA A 21 -10.62 -3.83 0.66
C ALA A 21 -12.14 -3.99 0.88
N ILE A 22 -12.80 -3.02 1.50
CA ILE A 22 -14.25 -3.05 1.72
C ILE A 22 -15.01 -3.04 0.39
N LEU A 23 -14.64 -2.14 -0.53
CA LEU A 23 -15.30 -2.02 -1.83
C LEU A 23 -15.16 -3.29 -2.67
N LEU A 24 -13.94 -3.83 -2.78
CA LEU A 24 -13.69 -5.08 -3.52
C LEU A 24 -14.42 -6.26 -2.89
N SER A 25 -14.42 -6.39 -1.56
CA SER A 25 -15.19 -7.43 -0.86
C SER A 25 -16.69 -7.30 -1.14
N ALA A 26 -17.24 -6.08 -1.12
CA ALA A 26 -18.66 -5.86 -1.43
C ALA A 26 -18.99 -6.26 -2.88
N PHE A 27 -18.15 -5.90 -3.85
CA PHE A 27 -18.34 -6.30 -5.25
C PHE A 27 -18.28 -7.82 -5.43
N ILE A 28 -17.32 -8.50 -4.78
CA ILE A 28 -17.21 -9.96 -4.81
C ILE A 28 -18.48 -10.61 -4.25
N LEU A 29 -19.02 -10.11 -3.14
CA LEU A 29 -20.23 -10.66 -2.53
C LEU A 29 -21.46 -10.47 -3.42
N ILE A 30 -21.60 -9.29 -4.04
CA ILE A 30 -22.71 -9.00 -4.97
C ILE A 30 -22.62 -9.93 -6.18
N ASP A 31 -21.44 -10.01 -6.81
CA ASP A 31 -21.22 -10.86 -7.99
C ASP A 31 -21.48 -12.33 -7.68
N ALA A 32 -20.92 -12.85 -6.57
CA ALA A 32 -21.17 -14.22 -6.11
C ALA A 32 -22.67 -14.49 -5.89
N THR A 33 -23.40 -13.54 -5.33
CA THR A 33 -24.85 -13.66 -5.12
C THR A 33 -25.60 -13.77 -6.44
N VAL A 34 -25.26 -12.92 -7.42
CA VAL A 34 -25.88 -12.93 -8.76
C VAL A 34 -25.56 -14.23 -9.49
N VAL A 35 -24.31 -14.67 -9.47
CA VAL A 35 -23.88 -15.93 -10.10
C VAL A 35 -24.63 -17.12 -9.51
N LEU A 36 -24.78 -17.18 -8.19
CA LEU A 36 -25.51 -18.26 -7.52
C LEU A 36 -27.01 -18.23 -7.88
N ALA A 37 -27.62 -17.05 -7.96
CA ALA A 37 -29.01 -16.89 -8.37
C ALA A 37 -29.26 -17.28 -9.84
N LEU A 38 -28.30 -17.03 -10.74
CA LEU A 38 -28.37 -17.47 -12.13
C LEU A 38 -28.21 -18.99 -12.25
N ALA A 39 -27.33 -19.58 -11.45
CA ALA A 39 -27.15 -21.02 -11.40
C ALA A 39 -28.42 -21.75 -10.93
N SER A 40 -29.13 -21.21 -9.92
CA SER A 40 -30.37 -21.80 -9.43
C SER A 40 -31.52 -21.74 -10.44
N GLN A 41 -31.45 -20.83 -11.41
CA GLN A 41 -32.38 -20.71 -12.54
C GLN A 41 -31.96 -21.56 -13.75
N GLY A 42 -30.84 -22.28 -13.68
CA GLY A 42 -30.28 -23.05 -14.80
C GLY A 42 -29.66 -22.20 -15.92
N ASN A 43 -29.45 -20.90 -15.70
CA ASN A 43 -28.87 -20.00 -16.69
C ASN A 43 -27.33 -20.09 -16.71
N TRP A 44 -26.83 -21.20 -17.28
CA TRP A 44 -25.39 -21.47 -17.35
C TRP A 44 -24.61 -20.50 -18.23
N ALA A 45 -25.25 -19.88 -19.24
CA ALA A 45 -24.62 -18.85 -20.05
C ALA A 45 -24.31 -17.58 -19.21
N GLY A 46 -25.25 -17.15 -18.38
CA GLY A 46 -25.05 -16.03 -17.44
C GLY A 46 -24.02 -16.35 -16.37
N VAL A 47 -24.02 -17.60 -15.84
CA VAL A 47 -22.99 -18.08 -14.90
C VAL A 47 -21.62 -18.08 -15.54
N ALA A 48 -21.46 -18.54 -16.79
CA ALA A 48 -20.18 -18.51 -17.48
C ALA A 48 -19.69 -17.07 -17.69
N MET A 49 -20.59 -16.15 -18.06
CA MET A 49 -20.23 -14.77 -18.34
C MET A 49 -19.80 -14.01 -17.06
N LEU A 50 -20.59 -14.07 -15.99
CA LEU A 50 -20.30 -13.35 -14.74
C LEU A 50 -19.36 -14.12 -13.81
N GLY A 51 -19.45 -15.44 -13.78
CA GLY A 51 -18.58 -16.28 -12.93
C GLY A 51 -17.10 -16.18 -13.28
N LEU A 52 -16.76 -15.81 -14.52
CA LEU A 52 -15.38 -15.50 -14.92
C LEU A 52 -14.85 -14.19 -14.31
N ALA A 53 -15.72 -13.27 -13.90
CA ALA A 53 -15.33 -12.03 -13.22
C ALA A 53 -14.90 -12.28 -11.76
N LEU A 54 -15.49 -13.28 -11.11
CA LEU A 54 -15.21 -13.61 -9.71
C LEU A 54 -13.71 -13.87 -9.40
N PRO A 55 -12.98 -14.73 -10.14
CA PRO A 55 -11.54 -14.91 -9.90
C PRO A 55 -10.72 -13.64 -10.20
N LEU A 56 -11.15 -12.80 -11.14
CA LEU A 56 -10.49 -11.52 -11.42
C LEU A 56 -10.66 -10.54 -10.25
N LEU A 57 -11.86 -10.46 -9.67
CA LEU A 57 -12.14 -9.64 -8.50
C LEU A 57 -11.39 -10.12 -7.26
N VAL A 58 -11.35 -11.44 -7.03
CA VAL A 58 -10.57 -12.05 -5.94
C VAL A 58 -9.06 -11.79 -6.16
N GLY A 59 -8.57 -11.97 -7.39
CA GLY A 59 -7.19 -11.64 -7.75
C GLY A 59 -6.86 -10.17 -7.49
N ALA A 60 -7.75 -9.25 -7.86
CA ALA A 60 -7.60 -7.84 -7.56
C ALA A 60 -7.55 -7.57 -6.05
N LEU A 61 -8.44 -8.18 -5.25
CA LEU A 61 -8.41 -8.07 -3.79
C LEU A 61 -7.05 -8.50 -3.23
N VAL A 62 -6.54 -9.64 -3.68
CA VAL A 62 -5.24 -10.17 -3.24
C VAL A 62 -4.07 -9.29 -3.64
N LEU A 63 -4.11 -8.70 -4.85
CA LEU A 63 -3.04 -7.85 -5.35
C LEU A 63 -3.03 -6.45 -4.71
N PHE A 64 -4.20 -5.84 -4.55
CA PHE A 64 -4.34 -4.45 -4.08
C PHE A 64 -4.42 -4.33 -2.55
N VAL A 65 -4.92 -5.35 -1.83
CA VAL A 65 -5.00 -5.32 -0.37
C VAL A 65 -3.68 -5.79 0.23
N ARG A 66 -2.75 -4.84 0.32
CA ARG A 66 -1.45 -5.01 1.00
C ARG A 66 -1.31 -3.96 2.09
N ARG A 67 -0.88 -4.38 3.28
CA ARG A 67 -0.58 -3.54 4.42
C ARG A 67 0.92 -3.29 4.48
N THR A 68 1.32 -2.03 4.52
CA THR A 68 2.74 -1.65 4.68
C THR A 68 2.94 -0.97 6.03
N LEU A 69 3.92 -1.44 6.78
CA LEU A 69 4.38 -0.88 8.04
C LEU A 69 5.84 -0.48 7.90
N ILE A 70 6.15 0.73 8.32
CA ILE A 70 7.51 1.26 8.30
C ILE A 70 7.86 1.63 9.72
N PHE A 71 8.98 1.11 10.20
CA PHE A 71 9.52 1.38 11.52
C PHE A 71 10.86 2.06 11.35
N LEU A 72 11.04 3.25 11.92
CA LEU A 72 12.34 3.88 12.07
C LEU A 72 12.71 3.79 13.55
N HIS A 73 13.81 3.12 13.87
CA HIS A 73 14.27 2.91 15.23
C HIS A 73 15.66 3.53 15.41
N ARG A 74 15.77 4.57 16.26
CA ARG A 74 17.09 5.14 16.59
C ARG A 74 17.96 4.22 17.44
N PRO A 75 17.47 3.61 18.53
CA PRO A 75 18.33 2.82 19.41
C PRO A 75 18.98 1.64 18.69
N GLN A 76 18.25 1.05 17.73
CA GLN A 76 18.72 -0.06 16.92
C GLN A 76 19.41 0.40 15.63
N GLY A 77 19.39 1.69 15.32
CA GLY A 77 19.99 2.27 14.12
C GLY A 77 19.47 1.67 12.82
N GLN A 78 18.18 1.30 12.76
CA GLN A 78 17.61 0.57 11.63
C GLN A 78 16.25 1.10 11.19
N VAL A 79 15.98 0.97 9.88
CA VAL A 79 14.68 1.17 9.27
C VAL A 79 14.17 -0.16 8.75
N THR A 80 12.99 -0.56 9.21
CA THR A 80 12.34 -1.81 8.82
C THR A 80 11.08 -1.50 8.02
N ILE A 81 11.00 -2.06 6.81
CA ILE A 81 9.82 -2.01 5.96
C ILE A 81 9.21 -3.40 5.94
N ARG A 82 8.00 -3.53 6.48
CA ARG A 82 7.23 -4.77 6.53
C ARG A 82 6.00 -4.63 5.65
N VAL A 83 5.87 -5.52 4.67
CA VAL A 83 4.72 -5.60 3.76
C VAL A 83 3.99 -6.90 4.02
N ALA A 84 2.75 -6.83 4.50
CA ALA A 84 1.86 -7.96 4.69
C ALA A 84 0.76 -7.95 3.62
N SER A 85 0.64 -9.03 2.87
CA SER A 85 -0.42 -9.28 1.89
C SER A 85 -1.31 -10.43 2.35
N LEU A 86 -2.39 -10.72 1.62
CA LEU A 86 -3.24 -11.87 1.92
C LEU A 86 -2.54 -13.23 1.71
N ILE A 87 -1.42 -13.29 0.97
CA ILE A 87 -0.68 -14.53 0.68
C ILE A 87 0.56 -14.69 1.59
N GLY A 88 1.01 -13.62 2.24
CA GLY A 88 2.22 -13.69 3.06
C GLY A 88 2.80 -12.33 3.42
N GLN A 89 3.93 -12.37 4.14
CA GLN A 89 4.62 -11.19 4.64
C GLN A 89 6.07 -11.15 4.14
N THR A 90 6.54 -9.97 3.75
CA THR A 90 7.93 -9.68 3.45
C THR A 90 8.44 -8.59 4.38
N GLU A 91 9.69 -8.72 4.80
CA GLU A 91 10.37 -7.73 5.64
C GLU A 91 11.72 -7.37 5.03
N THR A 92 12.06 -6.10 5.03
CA THR A 92 13.35 -5.61 4.59
C THR A 92 13.84 -4.57 5.57
N SER A 93 15.07 -4.75 6.06
CA SER A 93 15.71 -3.84 6.99
C SER A 93 16.92 -3.19 6.33
N LEU A 94 17.15 -1.91 6.63
CA LEU A 94 18.32 -1.16 6.19
C LEU A 94 18.84 -0.26 7.31
N PRO A 95 20.15 0.03 7.37
CA PRO A 95 20.72 0.90 8.38
C PRO A 95 20.13 2.31 8.32
N LEU A 96 19.72 2.87 9.47
CA LEU A 96 19.22 4.23 9.59
C LEU A 96 20.27 5.27 9.20
N ALA A 97 21.55 4.98 9.46
CA ALA A 97 22.67 5.82 9.03
C ALA A 97 22.74 6.03 7.50
N ASN A 98 22.16 5.10 6.73
CA ASN A 98 22.09 5.24 5.27
C ASN A 98 20.95 6.15 4.82
N VAL A 99 20.03 6.55 5.71
CA VAL A 99 18.86 7.37 5.40
C VAL A 99 19.14 8.82 5.74
N THR A 100 19.17 9.68 4.73
CA THR A 100 19.45 11.12 4.87
C THR A 100 18.19 11.98 4.89
N GLY A 101 17.03 11.38 4.59
CA GLY A 101 15.75 12.07 4.58
C GLY A 101 14.69 11.26 3.84
N ALA A 102 13.55 11.89 3.61
CA ALA A 102 12.47 11.39 2.76
C ALA A 102 12.05 12.45 1.74
N GLU A 103 11.70 11.98 0.54
CA GLU A 103 11.19 12.79 -0.56
C GLU A 103 9.86 12.22 -1.06
N VAL A 104 9.11 13.04 -1.78
CA VAL A 104 7.91 12.61 -2.49
C VAL A 104 8.22 12.52 -3.97
N GLN A 105 8.23 11.30 -4.49
CA GLN A 105 8.38 11.07 -5.91
C GLN A 105 7.03 11.29 -6.60
N LYS A 106 7.05 12.11 -7.65
CA LYS A 106 5.90 12.43 -8.48
C LYS A 106 6.01 11.67 -9.80
N SER A 107 4.99 10.89 -10.13
CA SER A 107 4.83 10.35 -11.47
C SER A 107 3.69 11.08 -12.15
N ARG A 108 3.95 11.64 -13.34
CA ARG A 108 2.96 12.36 -14.14
C ARG A 108 2.51 11.47 -15.29
N SER A 109 1.23 11.15 -15.34
CA SER A 109 0.68 10.43 -16.49
C SER A 109 0.56 11.38 -17.68
N SER A 110 0.67 10.83 -18.89
CA SER A 110 0.47 11.57 -20.15
C SER A 110 -0.93 12.20 -20.26
N LYS A 111 -1.89 11.75 -19.45
CA LYS A 111 -3.28 12.26 -19.38
C LYS A 111 -3.51 13.27 -18.25
N GLY A 112 -2.45 13.80 -17.62
CA GLY A 112 -2.53 14.93 -16.67
C GLY A 112 -2.71 14.56 -15.20
N GLY A 113 -2.93 13.29 -14.87
CA GLY A 113 -2.97 12.82 -13.48
C GLY A 113 -1.57 12.73 -12.88
N SER A 114 -1.36 13.28 -11.68
CA SER A 114 -0.11 13.10 -10.92
C SER A 114 -0.34 12.13 -9.76
N THR A 115 0.54 11.14 -9.64
CA THR A 115 0.53 10.18 -8.54
C THR A 115 1.79 10.35 -7.69
N TYR A 116 1.65 10.15 -6.38
CA TYR A 116 2.69 10.47 -5.40
C TYR A 116 3.06 9.22 -4.59
N ARG A 117 4.35 9.04 -4.32
CA ARG A 117 4.84 8.03 -3.39
C ARG A 117 5.97 8.59 -2.51
N PRO A 118 5.99 8.30 -1.20
CA PRO A 118 7.12 8.66 -0.37
C PRO A 118 8.28 7.68 -0.62
N ALA A 119 9.50 8.19 -0.67
CA ALA A 119 10.73 7.43 -0.80
C ALA A 119 11.77 7.93 0.20
N LEU A 120 12.59 7.03 0.73
CA LEU A 120 13.74 7.39 1.57
C LEU A 120 14.89 7.81 0.68
N ARG A 121 15.50 8.95 0.97
CA ARG A 121 16.78 9.38 0.38
C ARG A 121 17.92 8.65 1.07
N LEU A 122 18.80 8.06 0.26
CA LEU A 122 19.96 7.33 0.76
C LEU A 122 21.26 8.12 0.60
N ALA A 123 22.19 7.97 1.56
CA ALA A 123 23.46 8.69 1.61
C ALA A 123 24.37 8.46 0.38
N GLY A 124 24.25 7.30 -0.28
CA GLY A 124 25.03 6.92 -1.46
C GLY A 124 24.47 7.39 -2.80
N GLY A 125 23.42 8.22 -2.82
CA GLY A 125 22.74 8.61 -4.05
C GLY A 125 21.78 7.50 -4.51
N GLY A 126 20.49 7.70 -4.22
CA GLY A 126 19.44 6.75 -4.55
C GLY A 126 18.22 6.95 -3.66
N ALA A 127 17.10 6.39 -4.10
CA ALA A 127 15.85 6.47 -3.36
C ALA A 127 15.30 5.05 -3.12
N ARG A 128 14.99 4.72 -1.85
CA ARG A 128 14.30 3.48 -1.51
C ARG A 128 12.82 3.75 -1.40
N GLU A 129 12.04 3.13 -2.26
CA GLU A 129 10.58 3.22 -2.26
C GLU A 129 10.04 2.62 -0.96
N LEU A 130 9.17 3.37 -0.26
CA LEU A 130 8.55 2.93 0.98
C LEU A 130 7.29 2.10 0.74
N VAL A 131 6.69 2.22 -0.44
CA VAL A 131 5.48 1.52 -0.87
C VAL A 131 5.53 1.29 -2.38
N SER A 132 4.99 0.15 -2.80
CA SER A 132 4.94 -0.23 -4.22
C SER A 132 3.82 0.46 -5.01
N VAL A 133 2.83 1.03 -4.32
CA VAL A 133 1.64 1.61 -4.98
C VAL A 133 1.62 3.12 -4.74
N TYR A 134 1.48 3.86 -5.83
CA TYR A 134 1.31 5.31 -5.77
C TYR A 134 -0.09 5.65 -5.26
N SER A 135 -0.18 6.63 -4.36
CA SER A 135 -1.45 7.15 -3.86
C SER A 135 -1.74 8.50 -4.50
N SER A 136 -2.99 8.72 -4.92
CA SER A 136 -3.51 10.05 -5.21
C SER A 136 -3.89 10.73 -3.89
N GLY A 137 -3.12 11.75 -3.47
CA GLY A 137 -3.43 12.58 -2.31
C GLY A 137 -2.20 13.01 -1.50
N SER A 138 -2.41 13.87 -0.49
CA SER A 138 -1.37 14.45 0.40
C SER A 138 -0.78 13.47 1.43
N GLY A 139 -1.07 12.17 1.29
CA GLY A 139 -0.58 11.14 2.20
C GLY A 139 0.93 10.96 2.13
N ALA A 140 1.49 11.04 0.92
CA ALA A 140 2.93 10.96 0.69
C ALA A 140 3.67 12.16 1.32
N ASP A 141 3.13 13.38 1.14
CA ASP A 141 3.71 14.61 1.71
C ASP A 141 3.73 14.57 3.24
N ARG A 142 2.64 14.12 3.87
CA ARG A 142 2.56 13.99 5.33
C ARG A 142 3.58 12.99 5.88
N VAL A 143 3.80 11.88 5.18
CA VAL A 143 4.77 10.87 5.58
C VAL A 143 6.20 11.38 5.41
N ALA A 144 6.53 11.97 4.26
CA ALA A 144 7.86 12.53 4.02
C ALA A 144 8.20 13.63 5.04
N ALA A 145 7.25 14.53 5.31
CA ALA A 145 7.41 15.57 6.33
C ALA A 145 7.58 14.97 7.74
N ALA A 146 6.84 13.93 8.10
CA ALA A 146 7.00 13.25 9.40
C ALA A 146 8.37 12.59 9.54
N ILE A 147 8.87 11.94 8.48
CA ILE A 147 10.20 11.32 8.47
C ILE A 147 11.28 12.40 8.61
N ASN A 148 11.21 13.49 7.84
CA ASN A 148 12.22 14.56 7.90
C ASN A 148 12.23 15.25 9.27
N ARG A 149 11.05 15.60 9.80
CA ARG A 149 10.93 16.16 11.17
C ARG A 149 11.54 15.23 12.21
N TRP A 150 11.28 13.93 12.10
CA TRP A 150 11.84 12.96 13.02
C TRP A 150 13.37 12.86 12.84
N LEU A 151 13.89 12.78 11.63
CA LEU A 151 15.34 12.72 11.38
C LEU A 151 16.08 14.01 11.76
N GLY A 152 15.39 15.15 11.86
CA GLY A 152 16.00 16.47 12.04
C GLY A 152 16.61 17.02 10.75
N ALA A 153 16.05 16.63 9.60
CA ALA A 153 16.51 16.95 8.25
C ALA A 153 15.56 17.92 7.52
#